data_AF-I4I1K9-F1
#
_entry.id   AF-I4I1K9-F1
#
_cell.length_a   1.000
_cell.length_b   1.000
_cell.length_c   1.000
_cell.angle_alpha   90.00
_cell.angle_beta   90.00
_cell.angle_gamma   90.00
#
_symmetry.space_group_name_H-M   'P 1'
#
loop_
_entity.id
_entity.type
_entity.pdbx_description
1 polymer ?
#
loop_
_entity_poly.entity_id
_entity_poly.type
_entity_poly.pdbx_seq_one_letter_code
_entity_poly.pdbx_strand_id
1 'polypeptide(L)'
;MSDATQLTPEKIAQYRIEFADNENALIALDVIEEWEGDLADAAESIATRNGIEGVEDNADFRWFVIVLNKCRDSICQPKLREKYLPALIPTLTGIIVGYLMCPPQVAGILSAIVAVYIQDQGLDKFCQNYPDS
;
A
#
# COMPACT_ATOMS: atom_id res chain seq x y z
N MET A 1 12.32 -16.56 3.62
CA MET A 1 10.98 -16.28 4.19
C MET A 1 10.17 -15.79 3.01
N SER A 2 8.98 -16.34 2.78
CA SER A 2 8.24 -16.16 1.53
C SER A 2 8.04 -14.68 1.23
N ASP A 3 8.47 -14.28 0.03
CA ASP A 3 8.32 -12.96 -0.59
C ASP A 3 6.85 -12.53 -0.70
N ALA A 4 6.23 -12.12 0.41
CA ALA A 4 4.83 -11.71 0.43
C ALA A 4 4.59 -10.30 -0.16
N THR A 5 5.67 -9.60 -0.52
CA THR A 5 5.69 -8.23 -1.02
C THR A 5 6.37 -8.10 -2.39
N GLN A 6 6.79 -9.20 -3.02
CA GLN A 6 7.49 -9.16 -4.30
C GLN A 6 6.52 -9.30 -5.47
N LEU A 7 6.53 -8.33 -6.38
CA LEU A 7 5.84 -8.41 -7.66
C LEU A 7 6.79 -8.81 -8.79
N THR A 8 6.25 -9.52 -9.78
CA THR A 8 6.97 -9.74 -11.04
C THR A 8 6.73 -8.57 -12.00
N PRO A 9 7.63 -8.34 -12.98
CA PRO A 9 7.43 -7.32 -14.02
C PRO A 9 6.09 -7.46 -14.76
N GLU A 10 5.64 -8.69 -15.03
CA GLU A 10 4.36 -8.94 -15.69
C GLU A 10 3.19 -8.45 -14.82
N LYS A 11 3.28 -8.61 -13.51
CA LYS A 11 2.25 -8.20 -12.57
C LYS A 11 2.21 -6.68 -12.40
N ILE A 12 3.38 -6.02 -12.39
CA ILE A 12 3.48 -4.56 -12.45
C ILE A 12 2.83 -4.05 -13.74
N ALA A 13 3.14 -4.65 -14.89
CA ALA A 13 2.53 -4.29 -16.18
C ALA A 13 1.00 -4.46 -16.18
N GLN A 14 0.49 -5.54 -15.57
CA GLN A 14 -0.94 -5.75 -15.39
C GLN A 14 -1.56 -4.64 -14.53
N TYR A 15 -0.96 -4.31 -13.39
CA TYR A 15 -1.47 -3.24 -12.52
C TYR A 15 -1.42 -1.87 -13.20
N ARG A 16 -0.44 -1.58 -14.06
CA ARG A 16 -0.45 -0.32 -14.84
C ARG A 16 -1.70 -0.16 -15.70
N ILE A 17 -2.25 -1.28 -16.22
CA ILE A 17 -3.50 -1.27 -16.99
C ILE A 17 -4.70 -1.06 -16.05
N GLU A 18 -4.74 -1.79 -14.94
CA GLU A 18 -5.88 -1.74 -14.00
C GLU A 18 -5.99 -0.39 -13.26
N PHE A 19 -4.86 0.27 -13.03
CA PHE A 19 -4.78 1.56 -12.35
C PHE A 19 -4.51 2.73 -13.31
N ALA A 20 -4.76 2.56 -14.62
CA ALA A 20 -4.42 3.55 -15.65
C ALA A 20 -4.98 4.96 -15.40
N ASP A 21 -6.15 5.06 -14.75
CA ASP A 21 -6.81 6.33 -14.43
C ASP A 21 -6.38 6.94 -13.08
N ASN A 22 -5.39 6.35 -12.39
CA ASN A 22 -4.92 6.80 -11.09
C ASN A 22 -3.42 7.19 -11.13
N GLU A 23 -3.16 8.50 -11.20
CA GLU A 23 -1.81 9.06 -11.26
C GLU A 23 -0.90 8.62 -10.10
N ASN A 24 -1.43 8.60 -8.87
CA ASN A 24 -0.67 8.16 -7.70
C ASN A 24 -0.28 6.69 -7.79
N ALA A 25 -1.14 5.86 -8.38
CA ALA A 25 -0.86 4.44 -8.58
C ALA A 25 0.18 4.21 -9.69
N LEU A 26 0.16 5.02 -10.75
CA LEU A 26 1.21 4.96 -11.76
C LEU A 26 2.58 5.35 -11.19
N ILE A 27 2.63 6.42 -10.38
CA ILE A 27 3.86 6.81 -9.66
C ILE A 27 4.30 5.71 -8.70
N ALA A 28 3.37 5.11 -7.96
CA ALA A 28 3.69 3.99 -7.06
C ALA A 28 4.29 2.81 -7.84
N LEU A 29 3.72 2.45 -8.99
CA LEU A 29 4.21 1.35 -9.83
C LEU A 29 5.59 1.64 -10.43
N ASP A 30 5.92 2.90 -10.74
CA ASP A 30 7.27 3.31 -11.15
C ASP A 30 8.29 3.07 -10.03
N VAL A 31 7.96 3.43 -8.79
CA VAL A 31 8.84 3.19 -7.64
C VAL A 31 8.93 1.70 -7.30
N ILE A 32 7.83 0.96 -7.39
CA ILE A 32 7.85 -0.50 -7.19
C ILE A 32 8.80 -1.16 -8.21
N GLU A 33 8.76 -0.75 -9.47
CA GLU A 33 9.66 -1.24 -10.51
C GLU A 33 11.12 -0.84 -10.26
N GLU A 34 11.37 0.37 -9.73
CA GLU A 34 12.71 0.83 -9.30
C GLU A 34 13.31 -0.09 -8.22
N TRP A 35 12.47 -0.59 -7.30
CA TRP A 35 12.85 -1.53 -6.23
C TRP A 35 12.62 -3.00 -6.63
N GLU A 36 12.77 -3.31 -7.92
CA GLU A 36 12.70 -4.66 -8.49
C GLU A 36 11.39 -5.42 -8.22
N GLY A 37 10.32 -4.72 -7.84
CA GLY A 37 9.04 -5.30 -7.47
C GLY A 37 8.79 -5.41 -5.97
N ASP A 38 9.73 -5.00 -5.11
CA ASP A 38 9.55 -5.04 -3.66
C ASP A 38 8.66 -3.90 -3.17
N LEU A 39 7.45 -4.25 -2.73
CA LEU A 39 6.45 -3.29 -2.26
C LEU A 39 6.88 -2.56 -0.97
N ALA A 40 7.61 -3.21 -0.07
CA ALA A 40 7.96 -2.59 1.19
C ALA A 40 9.14 -1.64 1.02
N ASP A 41 10.18 -2.06 0.31
CA ASP A 41 11.32 -1.20 0.00
C ASP A 41 10.87 0.01 -0.82
N ALA A 42 9.95 -0.18 -1.77
CA ALA A 42 9.34 0.93 -2.50
C ALA A 42 8.60 1.91 -1.57
N ALA A 43 7.78 1.40 -0.65
CA ALA A 43 7.04 2.23 0.31
C ALA A 43 7.99 3.01 1.24
N GLU A 44 9.02 2.34 1.77
CA GLU A 44 10.02 2.92 2.65
C GLU A 44 10.87 3.96 1.92
N SER A 45 11.18 3.72 0.65
CA SER A 45 11.86 4.68 -0.22
C SER A 45 11.05 5.95 -0.42
N ILE A 46 9.75 5.83 -0.71
CA ILE A 46 8.84 6.99 -0.80
C ILE A 46 8.78 7.72 0.54
N ALA A 47 8.62 7.00 1.64
CA ALA A 47 8.53 7.59 2.97
C ALA A 47 9.80 8.37 3.33
N THR A 48 10.97 7.77 3.10
CA THR A 48 12.29 8.36 3.36
C THR A 48 12.55 9.58 2.48
N ARG A 49 12.30 9.48 1.17
CA ARG A 49 12.46 10.60 0.21
C ARG A 49 11.60 11.81 0.57
N ASN A 50 10.52 11.61 1.33
CA ASN A 50 9.58 12.64 1.74
C ASN A 50 9.69 13.01 3.24
N GLY A 51 10.74 12.56 3.93
CA GLY A 51 11.02 12.96 5.32
C GLY A 51 10.03 12.42 6.35
N ILE A 52 9.39 11.28 6.09
CA ILE A 52 8.54 10.63 7.09
C ILE A 52 9.44 10.04 8.19
N GLU A 53 9.18 10.43 9.43
CA GLU A 53 9.95 9.97 10.60
C GLU A 53 9.66 8.49 10.96
N GLY A 54 10.63 7.83 11.59
CA GLY A 54 10.48 6.47 12.11
C GLY A 54 10.58 5.34 11.07
N VAL A 55 10.88 5.65 9.82
CA VAL A 55 11.13 4.67 8.74
C VAL A 55 12.43 3.90 9.01
N GLU A 56 13.55 4.60 9.19
CA GLU A 56 14.87 4.00 9.41
C GLU A 56 14.94 3.11 10.67
N ASP A 57 14.20 3.49 11.73
CA ASP A 57 14.10 2.70 12.97
C ASP A 57 13.36 1.36 12.78
N ASN A 58 12.69 1.17 11.63
CA ASN A 58 11.81 0.03 11.33
C ASN A 58 12.00 -0.54 9.91
N ALA A 59 13.15 -0.29 9.26
CA ALA A 59 13.35 -0.50 7.81
C ALA A 59 13.37 -1.97 7.30
N ASP A 60 13.49 -2.98 8.18
CA ASP A 60 13.44 -4.39 7.74
C ASP A 60 11.98 -4.85 7.56
N PHE A 61 11.20 -4.21 6.66
CA PHE A 61 9.76 -4.42 6.41
C PHE A 61 8.83 -4.06 7.58
N ARG A 62 9.36 -3.79 8.78
CA ARG A 62 8.53 -3.56 9.97
C ARG A 62 7.72 -2.28 9.80
N TRP A 63 8.29 -1.28 9.14
CA TRP A 63 7.61 -0.02 8.88
C TRP A 63 6.41 -0.22 7.97
N PHE A 64 6.59 -0.88 6.82
CA PHE A 64 5.46 -1.14 5.92
C PHE A 64 4.39 -2.03 6.56
N VAL A 65 4.78 -3.05 7.35
CA VAL A 65 3.84 -3.88 8.12
C VAL A 65 3.04 -3.05 9.14
N ILE A 66 3.66 -2.06 9.79
CA ILE A 66 2.95 -1.14 10.70
C ILE A 66 1.88 -0.37 9.92
N VAL A 67 2.21 0.15 8.74
CA VAL A 67 1.25 0.86 7.87
C VAL A 67 0.10 -0.08 7.44
N LEU A 68 0.41 -1.31 7.01
CA LEU A 68 -0.59 -2.31 6.64
C LEU A 68 -1.56 -2.62 7.79
N ASN A 69 -1.05 -2.75 9.02
CA ASN A 69 -1.88 -3.00 10.20
C ASN A 69 -2.82 -1.82 10.49
N LYS A 70 -2.35 -0.57 10.34
CA LYS A 70 -3.22 0.61 10.48
C LYS A 70 -4.31 0.67 9.42
N CYS A 71 -3.98 0.27 8.19
CA CYS A 71 -4.94 0.19 7.09
C CYS A 71 -5.97 -0.92 7.34
N ARG A 72 -5.55 -2.07 7.90
CA ARG A 72 -6.42 -3.21 8.23
C ARG A 72 -7.58 -2.81 9.16
N ASP A 73 -7.30 -2.00 10.18
CA ASP A 73 -8.29 -1.54 11.16
C ASP A 73 -9.48 -0.79 10.54
N SER A 74 -9.27 -0.19 9.38
CA SER A 74 -10.30 0.58 8.68
C SER A 74 -10.89 -0.20 7.50
N ILE A 75 -10.07 -0.88 6.70
CA ILE A 75 -10.51 -1.56 5.48
C ILE A 75 -11.30 -2.82 5.79
N CYS A 76 -10.93 -3.57 6.84
CA CYS A 76 -11.54 -4.87 7.09
C CYS A 76 -12.92 -4.82 7.73
N GLN A 77 -13.50 -3.63 7.86
CA GLN A 77 -14.88 -3.44 8.26
C GLN A 77 -15.84 -3.97 7.18
N PRO A 78 -16.96 -4.64 7.53
CA PRO A 78 -17.84 -5.29 6.57
C PRO A 78 -18.33 -4.39 5.42
N LYS A 79 -18.54 -3.09 5.69
CA LYS A 79 -19.05 -2.11 4.71
C LYS A 79 -18.08 -1.78 3.57
N LEU A 80 -16.79 -2.09 3.73
CA LEU A 80 -15.73 -1.74 2.78
C LEU A 80 -15.25 -2.95 1.98
N ARG A 81 -15.57 -4.18 2.41
CA ARG A 81 -15.14 -5.42 1.74
C ARG A 81 -15.74 -5.62 0.34
N GLU A 82 -16.85 -4.97 0.01
CA GLU A 82 -17.51 -5.08 -1.30
C GLU A 82 -16.95 -4.12 -2.37
N LYS A 83 -16.03 -3.22 -2.00
CA LYS A 83 -15.51 -2.20 -2.93
C LYS A 83 -14.31 -2.71 -3.73
N TYR A 84 -14.28 -2.33 -5.00
CA TYR A 84 -13.09 -2.49 -5.85
C TYR A 84 -11.90 -1.70 -5.30
N LEU A 85 -10.69 -2.27 -5.35
CA LEU A 85 -9.50 -1.77 -4.65
C LEU A 85 -9.04 -0.36 -5.05
N PRO A 86 -9.04 0.02 -6.34
CA PRO A 86 -8.85 1.42 -6.74
C PRO A 86 -9.81 2.40 -6.04
N ALA A 87 -11.05 1.98 -5.77
CA ALA A 87 -12.02 2.81 -5.04
C ALA A 87 -11.72 2.88 -3.52
N LEU A 88 -10.81 2.05 -3.00
CA LEU A 88 -10.30 2.12 -1.62
C LEU A 88 -9.13 3.11 -1.47
N ILE A 89 -8.41 3.46 -2.54
CA ILE A 89 -7.25 4.38 -2.48
C ILE A 89 -7.58 5.71 -1.77
N PRO A 90 -8.71 6.39 -2.03
CA PRO A 90 -9.05 7.62 -1.29
C PRO A 90 -9.28 7.38 0.21
N THR A 91 -9.86 6.23 0.58
CA THR A 91 -10.08 5.86 2.00
C THR A 91 -8.74 5.60 2.68
N LEU A 92 -7.86 4.83 2.02
CA LEU A 92 -6.48 4.61 2.43
C LEU A 92 -5.72 5.93 2.60
N THR A 93 -5.90 6.87 1.67
CA THR A 93 -5.20 8.16 1.71
C THR A 93 -5.58 8.94 2.96
N GLY A 94 -6.86 8.99 3.31
CA GLY A 94 -7.29 9.65 4.55
C GLY A 94 -6.69 9.03 5.81
N ILE A 95 -6.57 7.70 5.86
CA ILE A 95 -5.96 6.97 6.98
C ILE A 95 -4.46 7.29 7.06
N ILE A 96 -3.75 7.20 5.94
CA ILE A 96 -2.31 7.41 5.88
C ILE A 96 -1.95 8.86 6.20
N VAL A 97 -2.70 9.84 5.70
CA VAL A 97 -2.52 11.26 6.09
C VAL A 97 -2.67 11.43 7.60
N GLY A 98 -3.73 10.87 8.20
CA GLY A 98 -3.97 11.00 9.64
C GLY A 98 -2.93 10.28 10.50
N TYR A 99 -2.36 9.18 10.01
CA TYR A 99 -1.39 8.38 10.75
C TYR A 99 0.05 8.91 10.60
N LEU A 100 0.48 9.18 9.38
CA LEU A 100 1.86 9.58 9.06
C LEU A 100 2.06 11.10 9.05
N MET A 101 0.98 11.89 9.13
CA MET A 101 1.03 13.36 9.06
C MET A 101 1.76 13.87 7.80
N CYS A 102 1.69 13.13 6.69
CA CYS A 102 2.36 13.45 5.44
C CYS A 102 1.43 14.17 4.45
N PRO A 103 1.97 14.85 3.42
CA PRO A 103 1.16 15.50 2.40
C PRO A 103 0.20 14.52 1.70
N PRO A 104 -1.01 14.95 1.30
CA PRO A 104 -2.00 14.06 0.66
C PRO A 104 -1.48 13.35 -0.60
N GLN A 105 -0.58 13.98 -1.35
CA GLN A 105 0.04 13.36 -2.52
C GLN A 105 0.93 12.17 -2.12
N VAL A 106 1.80 12.33 -1.11
CA VAL A 106 2.66 11.26 -0.59
C VAL A 106 1.81 10.13 -0.02
N ALA A 107 0.78 10.49 0.76
CA ALA A 107 -0.17 9.51 1.28
C ALA A 107 -0.92 8.77 0.17
N GLY A 108 -1.24 9.45 -0.94
CA GLY A 108 -1.89 8.85 -2.11
C GLY A 108 -1.02 7.80 -2.79
N ILE A 109 0.28 8.07 -2.95
CA ILE A 109 1.24 7.12 -3.53
C ILE A 109 1.40 5.91 -2.60
N LEU A 110 1.62 6.12 -1.29
CA LEU A 110 1.69 5.04 -0.30
C LEU A 110 0.40 4.22 -0.25
N SER A 111 -0.76 4.87 -0.39
CA SER A 111 -2.06 4.20 -0.46
C SER A 111 -2.19 3.29 -1.67
N ALA A 112 -1.63 3.69 -2.81
CA ALA A 112 -1.62 2.85 -3.99
C ALA A 112 -0.75 1.60 -3.80
N ILE A 113 0.41 1.71 -3.14
CA ILE A 113 1.23 0.53 -2.78
C ILE A 113 0.46 -0.42 -1.87
N VAL A 114 -0.25 0.11 -0.86
CA VAL A 114 -1.12 -0.71 0.00
C VAL A 114 -2.25 -1.36 -0.81
N ALA A 115 -2.88 -0.64 -1.74
CA ALA A 115 -3.93 -1.19 -2.59
C ALA A 115 -3.40 -2.33 -3.48
N VAL A 116 -2.22 -2.16 -4.08
CA VAL A 116 -1.52 -3.19 -4.85
C VAL A 116 -1.20 -4.42 -3.99
N TYR A 117 -0.70 -4.23 -2.77
CA TYR A 117 -0.45 -5.33 -1.83
C TYR A 117 -1.73 -6.12 -1.53
N ILE A 118 -2.82 -5.43 -1.22
CA ILE A 118 -4.10 -6.08 -0.93
C ILE A 118 -4.66 -6.77 -2.18
N GLN A 119 -4.45 -6.19 -3.36
CA GLN A 119 -4.87 -6.82 -4.61
C GLN A 119 -4.11 -8.10 -4.89
N ASP A 120 -2.80 -8.09 -4.65
CA ASP A 120 -1.92 -9.23 -4.84
C ASP A 120 -2.26 -10.39 -3.88
N GLN A 121 -2.48 -10.06 -2.61
CA GLN A 121 -2.79 -11.05 -1.57
C GLN A 121 -4.26 -11.50 -1.56
N GLY A 122 -5.16 -10.65 -2.08
CA GLY A 122 -6.60 -10.78 -1.93
C GLY A 122 -7.12 -10.13 -0.64
N LEU A 123 -8.24 -9.42 -0.73
CA LEU A 123 -8.84 -8.69 0.38
C LEU A 123 -9.25 -9.60 1.55
N ASP A 124 -9.81 -10.77 1.26
CA ASP A 124 -10.19 -11.73 2.30
C ASP A 124 -8.97 -12.21 3.10
N LYS A 125 -7.87 -12.49 2.41
CA LYS A 125 -6.61 -12.90 3.04
C LYS A 125 -6.01 -11.76 3.86
N PHE A 126 -6.07 -10.53 3.35
CA PHE A 126 -5.65 -9.34 4.09
C PHE A 126 -6.43 -9.16 5.41
N CYS A 127 -7.72 -9.55 5.41
CA CYS A 127 -8.62 -9.43 6.55
C CYS A 127 -8.78 -10.69 7.41
N GLN A 128 -8.12 -11.81 7.08
CA GLN A 128 -8.41 -13.15 7.63
C GLN A 128 -8.23 -13.29 9.16
N ASN A 129 -7.55 -12.34 9.82
CA ASN A 129 -7.36 -12.31 11.28
C ASN A 129 -7.89 -11.01 11.92
N TYR A 130 -8.69 -10.23 11.19
CA TYR A 130 -9.33 -9.05 11.75
C TYR A 130 -10.56 -9.48 12.55
N PRO A 131 -10.67 -9.16 13.85
CA PRO A 131 -11.83 -9.55 14.64
C PRO A 131 -13.09 -8.92 14.05
N ASP A 132 -14.03 -9.74 13.62
CA ASP A 132 -15.38 -9.31 13.29
C ASP A 132 -15.99 -8.76 14.59
N SER A 133 -15.98 -7.43 14.73
CA SER A 133 -16.55 -6.71 15.87
C SER A 133 -17.94 -6.20 15.53
#